data_AF-A0A0F9C609-F1
#
_entry.id   AF-A0A0F9C609-F1
#
_cell.length_a   1.000
_cell.length_b   1.000
_cell.length_c   1.000
_cell.angle_alpha   90.00
_cell.angle_beta   90.00
_cell.angle_gamma   90.00
#
_symmetry.space_group_name_H-M   'P 1'
#
loop_
_entity.id
_entity.type
_entity.pdbx_description
1 polymer ?
#
loop_
_entity_poly.entity_id
_entity_poly.type
_entity_poly.pdbx_seq_one_letter_code
_entity_poly.pdbx_strand_id
1 'polypeptide(L)'
;MVQPPVEGEPIPPDFVEAISVGGFATLLLLIPGLAIGVISGNPVTEMFRQTMNEFVPVAIPDPSTAVTMRLKGQLDDAGYKQIMVRQGFTEDIAGRILNAAETILTPAELINANYRGIIDDGRYSQEMARLGFGPESADHFKEVSRFVAGPTDLVRFAVREVFTPEIVAELG
;
A
#
# COMPACT_ATOMS: atom_id res chain seq x y z
N MET A 1 15.05 -18.68 34.14
CA MET A 1 16.03 -18.24 35.15
C MET A 1 16.25 -16.75 34.93
N VAL A 2 15.83 -15.91 35.86
CA VAL A 2 15.94 -14.43 35.76
C VAL A 2 17.32 -14.05 36.30
N GLN A 3 18.14 -13.34 35.51
CA GLN A 3 19.43 -12.82 35.97
C GLN A 3 19.18 -11.72 37.02
N PRO A 4 20.01 -11.63 38.09
CA PRO A 4 19.92 -10.53 39.04
C PRO A 4 20.29 -9.20 38.35
N PRO A 5 19.80 -8.05 38.86
CA PRO A 5 20.07 -6.75 38.25
C PRO A 5 21.56 -6.45 38.35
N VAL A 6 22.16 -6.10 37.21
CA VAL A 6 23.53 -5.62 37.13
C VAL A 6 23.55 -4.24 37.79
N GLU A 7 24.23 -4.15 38.93
CA GLU A 7 24.48 -2.88 39.63
C GLU A 7 25.41 -2.04 38.73
N GLY A 8 24.84 -1.04 38.07
CA GLY A 8 25.59 -0.16 37.16
C GLY A 8 26.65 0.61 37.92
N GLU A 9 27.83 0.78 37.32
CA GLU A 9 28.91 1.57 37.89
C GLU A 9 28.42 2.97 38.27
N PRO A 10 28.87 3.52 39.41
CA PRO A 10 28.50 4.88 39.81
C PRO A 10 28.96 5.86 38.72
N ILE A 11 28.04 6.71 38.31
CA ILE A 11 28.27 7.72 37.28
C ILE A 11 29.49 8.55 37.70
N PRO A 12 30.54 8.67 36.85
CA PRO A 12 31.74 9.41 37.19
C PRO A 12 31.38 10.86 37.58
N PRO A 13 31.95 11.40 38.65
CA PRO A 13 31.60 12.72 39.20
C PRO A 13 31.78 13.86 38.19
N ASP A 14 32.68 13.67 37.23
CA ASP A 14 32.97 14.53 36.09
C ASP A 14 31.78 14.66 35.11
N PHE A 15 30.91 13.64 35.03
CA PHE A 15 29.66 13.70 34.25
C PHE A 15 28.59 14.55 34.94
N VAL A 16 28.64 14.65 36.27
CA VAL A 16 27.70 15.45 37.07
C VAL A 16 28.10 16.94 37.06
N GLU A 17 29.41 17.24 37.04
CA GLU A 17 29.92 18.61 36.88
C GLU A 17 29.66 19.20 35.48
N ALA A 18 29.61 18.37 34.43
CA ALA A 18 29.24 18.78 33.08
C ALA A 18 27.78 19.26 32.97
N ILE A 19 26.92 18.86 33.92
CA ILE A 19 25.52 19.30 34.06
C ILE A 19 25.40 20.30 35.22
N SER A 20 26.44 21.09 35.48
CA SER A 20 26.29 22.25 36.34
C SER A 20 25.28 23.24 35.72
N VAL A 21 24.64 24.05 36.56
CA VAL A 21 23.67 25.09 36.14
C VAL A 21 24.25 26.02 35.05
N GLY A 22 25.59 26.15 34.97
CA GLY A 22 26.29 26.85 33.89
C GLY A 22 26.37 26.06 32.57
N GLY A 23 26.47 24.73 32.60
CA GLY A 23 26.42 23.82 31.44
C GLY A 23 25.03 23.77 30.80
N PHE A 24 23.97 23.77 31.62
CA PHE A 24 22.60 23.82 31.12
C PHE A 24 22.25 25.20 30.51
N ALA A 25 22.74 26.28 31.11
CA ALA A 25 22.56 27.64 30.59
C ALA A 25 23.33 27.87 29.28
N THR A 26 24.52 27.27 29.12
CA THR A 26 25.28 27.34 27.86
C THR A 26 24.67 26.49 26.75
N LEU A 27 24.07 25.34 27.07
CA LEU A 27 23.23 24.57 26.15
C LEU A 27 21.99 25.37 25.70
N LEU A 28 21.32 26.08 26.61
CA LEU A 28 20.19 26.96 26.29
C LEU A 28 20.58 28.19 25.46
N LEU A 29 21.79 28.73 25.64
CA LEU A 29 22.31 29.88 24.88
C LEU A 29 22.94 29.51 23.52
N LEU A 30 23.21 28.23 23.26
CA LEU A 30 23.60 27.72 21.94
C LEU A 30 22.41 27.54 20.99
N ILE A 31 21.19 27.40 21.52
CA ILE A 31 19.95 27.20 20.75
C ILE A 31 19.61 28.42 19.86
N PRO A 32 19.75 29.69 20.30
CA PRO A 32 19.50 30.84 19.43
C PRO A 32 20.55 31.02 18.32
N GLY A 33 21.80 30.61 18.53
CA GLY A 33 22.87 30.71 17.53
C GLY A 33 22.73 29.69 16.40
N LEU A 34 22.14 28.52 16.68
CA LEU A 34 21.78 27.52 15.66
C LEU A 34 20.45 27.83 14.96
N ALA A 35 19.60 28.68 15.54
CA ALA A 35 18.32 29.06 14.94
C ALA A 35 18.47 29.91 13.65
N ILE A 36 19.63 30.56 13.44
CA ILE A 36 19.85 31.45 12.28
C ILE A 36 20.16 30.65 10.98
N GLY A 37 20.49 29.36 11.07
CA GLY A 37 20.81 28.53 9.89
C GLY A 37 19.63 27.82 9.23
N VAL A 38 18.42 27.89 9.82
CA VAL A 38 17.31 26.97 9.49
C VAL A 38 16.56 27.35 8.19
N ILE A 39 16.87 28.48 7.54
CA ILE A 39 16.05 29.01 6.43
C ILE A 39 16.67 28.84 5.02
N SER A 40 17.93 28.45 4.87
CA SER A 40 18.53 28.31 3.53
C SER A 40 18.90 26.87 3.22
N GLY A 41 18.50 26.35 2.06
CA GLY A 41 18.88 25.04 1.50
C GLY A 41 20.38 24.96 1.16
N ASN A 42 21.21 25.14 2.18
CA ASN A 42 22.66 25.17 2.13
C ASN A 42 23.20 23.73 2.36
N PRO A 43 24.15 23.24 1.55
CA PRO A 43 24.72 21.89 1.70
C PRO A 43 25.25 21.57 3.11
N VAL A 44 25.64 22.57 3.91
CA VAL A 44 26.10 22.36 5.31
C VAL A 44 24.97 21.92 6.24
N THR A 45 23.74 22.44 6.07
CA THR A 45 22.61 22.04 6.91
C THR A 45 22.09 20.66 6.55
N GLU A 46 22.15 20.31 5.27
CA GLU A 46 21.80 18.98 4.79
C GLU A 46 22.80 17.92 5.28
N MET A 47 24.10 18.22 5.23
CA MET A 47 25.14 17.34 5.80
C MET A 47 24.91 17.12 7.30
N PHE A 48 24.66 18.18 8.06
CA PHE A 48 24.37 18.07 9.49
C PHE A 48 23.11 17.24 9.77
N ARG A 49 22.03 17.43 8.98
CA ARG A 49 20.80 16.63 9.09
C ARG A 49 21.05 15.15 8.81
N GLN A 50 21.82 14.83 7.77
CA GLN A 50 22.13 13.45 7.42
C GLN A 50 22.95 12.76 8.52
N THR A 51 23.97 13.44 9.05
CA THR A 51 24.74 12.93 10.19
C THR A 51 23.84 12.70 11.41
N MET A 52 22.98 13.66 11.74
CA MET A 52 22.05 13.51 12.86
C MET A 52 21.03 12.38 12.65
N ASN A 53 20.55 12.16 11.41
CA ASN A 53 19.62 11.08 11.08
C ASN A 53 20.24 9.69 11.22
N GLU A 54 21.56 9.55 11.08
CA GLU A 54 22.27 8.29 11.33
C GLU A 54 22.27 7.94 12.84
N PHE A 55 22.47 8.94 13.69
CA PHE A 55 22.47 8.75 15.15
C PHE A 55 21.05 8.66 15.73
N VAL A 56 20.09 9.39 15.17
CA VAL A 56 18.69 9.39 15.59
C VAL A 56 17.83 9.27 14.33
N PRO A 57 17.38 8.05 13.95
CA PRO A 57 16.51 7.87 12.80
C PRO A 57 15.12 8.47 13.05
N VAL A 58 14.93 9.74 12.69
CA VAL A 58 13.63 10.44 12.82
C VAL A 58 12.78 10.28 11.55
N ALA A 59 13.37 9.82 10.44
CA ALA A 59 12.68 9.68 9.17
C ALA A 59 11.61 8.57 9.25
N ILE A 60 10.35 8.97 9.11
CA ILE A 60 9.20 8.06 9.00
C ILE A 60 8.85 7.99 7.50
N PRO A 61 8.56 6.78 6.96
CA PRO A 61 8.09 6.66 5.58
C PRO A 61 6.90 7.58 5.31
N ASP A 62 6.88 8.21 4.14
CA ASP A 62 5.72 8.98 3.70
C ASP A 62 4.52 8.03 3.46
N PRO A 63 3.28 8.57 3.45
CA PRO A 63 2.08 7.75 3.29
C PRO A 63 2.09 6.84 2.05
N SER A 64 2.61 7.29 0.91
CA SER A 64 2.62 6.51 -0.33
C SER A 64 3.62 5.33 -0.27
N THR A 65 4.77 5.56 0.35
CA THR A 65 5.74 4.51 0.64
C THR A 65 5.17 3.50 1.64
N ALA A 66 4.50 3.96 2.70
CA ALA A 66 3.86 3.09 3.70
C ALA A 66 2.79 2.17 3.07
N VAL A 67 1.96 2.73 2.18
CA VAL A 67 0.98 1.96 1.39
C VAL A 67 1.68 0.90 0.53
N THR A 68 2.75 1.27 -0.18
CA THR A 68 3.49 0.33 -1.03
C THR A 68 4.14 -0.80 -0.22
N MET A 69 4.75 -0.47 0.93
CA MET A 69 5.33 -1.46 1.84
C MET A 69 4.26 -2.44 2.35
N ARG A 70 3.07 -1.93 2.69
CA ARG A 70 1.95 -2.74 3.14
C ARG A 70 1.40 -3.65 2.04
N LEU A 71 1.20 -3.14 0.83
CA LEU A 71 0.72 -3.93 -0.31
C LEU A 71 1.72 -4.99 -0.76
N LYS A 72 3.03 -4.73 -0.61
CA LYS A 72 4.11 -5.69 -0.91
C LYS A 72 4.42 -6.66 0.26
N GLY A 73 3.64 -6.63 1.34
CA GLY A 73 3.80 -7.52 2.49
C GLY A 73 5.08 -7.26 3.30
N GLN A 74 5.72 -6.11 3.14
CA GLN A 74 6.90 -5.68 3.91
C GLN A 74 6.53 -4.99 5.23
N LEU A 75 5.23 -4.73 5.42
CA LEU A 75 4.67 -4.08 6.59
C LEU A 75 3.33 -4.73 6.91
N ASP A 76 3.04 -4.95 8.19
CA ASP A 76 1.75 -5.47 8.65
C ASP A 76 0.73 -4.34 8.86
N ASP A 77 -0.53 -4.70 9.15
CA ASP A 77 -1.60 -3.72 9.38
C ASP A 77 -1.32 -2.78 10.55
N ALA A 78 -0.76 -3.31 11.63
CA ALA A 78 -0.46 -2.52 12.82
C ALA A 78 0.65 -1.51 12.55
N GLY A 79 1.74 -1.93 11.90
CA GLY A 79 2.84 -1.05 11.51
C GLY A 79 2.41 0.01 10.51
N TYR A 80 1.58 -0.35 9.52
CA TYR A 80 1.00 0.61 8.58
C TYR A 80 0.18 1.68 9.28
N LYS A 81 -0.77 1.28 10.14
CA LYS A 81 -1.61 2.22 10.90
C LYS A 81 -0.78 3.12 11.79
N GLN A 82 0.24 2.58 12.47
CA GLN A 82 1.11 3.39 13.33
C GLN A 82 1.86 4.47 12.53
N ILE A 83 2.39 4.13 11.36
CA ILE A 83 3.04 5.12 10.47
C ILE A 83 2.03 6.19 10.03
N MET A 84 0.84 5.79 9.60
CA MET A 84 -0.20 6.71 9.15
C MET A 84 -0.68 7.65 10.27
N VAL A 85 -0.80 7.16 11.51
CA VAL A 85 -1.14 7.97 12.69
C VAL A 85 -0.04 8.99 12.99
N ARG A 86 1.24 8.61 12.90
CA ARG A 86 2.36 9.55 13.06
C ARG A 86 2.40 10.61 11.96
N GLN A 87 1.85 10.31 10.78
CA GLN A 87 1.65 11.25 9.67
C GLN A 87 0.36 12.08 9.79
N GLY A 88 -0.43 11.90 10.86
CA GLY A 88 -1.63 12.68 11.14
C GLY A 88 -2.95 12.11 10.59
N PHE A 89 -2.96 10.88 10.06
CA PHE A 89 -4.18 10.21 9.59
C PHE A 89 -4.82 9.37 10.70
N THR A 90 -6.15 9.33 10.74
CA THR A 90 -6.86 8.36 11.60
C THR A 90 -6.73 6.95 11.03
N GLU A 91 -6.93 5.92 11.85
CA GLU A 91 -6.89 4.53 11.38
C GLU A 91 -7.96 4.24 10.32
N ASP A 92 -9.15 4.84 10.42
CA ASP A 92 -10.21 4.71 9.42
C ASP A 92 -9.77 5.28 8.06
N ILE A 93 -9.19 6.48 8.06
CA ILE A 93 -8.67 7.11 6.83
C ILE A 93 -7.49 6.32 6.27
N ALA A 94 -6.60 5.83 7.12
CA ALA A 94 -5.51 4.96 6.71
C ALA A 94 -6.02 3.70 6.01
N GLY A 95 -7.07 3.06 6.55
CA GLY A 95 -7.72 1.91 5.93
C GLY A 95 -8.32 2.25 4.56
N ARG A 96 -9.01 3.39 4.44
CA ARG A 96 -9.56 3.87 3.15
C ARG A 96 -8.47 4.12 2.11
N ILE A 97 -7.36 4.75 2.50
CA ILE A 97 -6.22 4.99 1.61
C ILE A 97 -5.64 3.67 1.11
N LEU A 98 -5.47 2.68 2.00
CA LEU A 98 -4.95 1.37 1.62
C LEU A 98 -5.90 0.65 0.66
N ASN A 99 -7.20 0.63 0.96
CA ASN A 99 -8.22 0.01 0.12
C ASN A 99 -8.34 0.67 -1.26
N ALA A 100 -8.08 1.98 -1.35
CA ALA A 100 -8.07 2.72 -2.61
C ALA A 100 -6.81 2.45 -3.45
N ALA A 101 -5.70 2.09 -2.80
CA ALA A 101 -4.44 1.78 -3.47
C ALA A 101 -4.31 0.32 -3.90
N GLU A 102 -5.17 -0.57 -3.39
CA GLU A 102 -5.18 -1.97 -3.78
C GLU A 102 -5.44 -2.12 -5.29
N THR A 103 -4.60 -2.92 -5.95
CA THR A 103 -4.84 -3.28 -7.35
C THR A 103 -5.93 -4.33 -7.40
N ILE A 104 -7.07 -3.96 -7.97
CA ILE A 104 -8.18 -4.87 -8.23
C ILE A 104 -8.17 -5.33 -9.68
N LEU A 105 -8.87 -6.44 -9.95
CA LEU A 105 -9.02 -6.99 -11.30
C LEU A 105 -9.66 -5.95 -12.23
N THR A 106 -9.23 -5.96 -13.49
CA THR A 106 -9.84 -5.12 -14.53
C THR A 106 -11.29 -5.54 -14.80
N PRO A 107 -12.13 -4.67 -15.41
CA PRO A 107 -13.51 -5.03 -15.75
C PRO A 107 -13.63 -6.33 -16.56
N ALA A 108 -12.74 -6.55 -17.54
CA ALA A 108 -12.73 -7.75 -18.36
C ALA A 108 -12.34 -9.01 -17.57
N GLU A 109 -11.39 -8.89 -16.64
CA GLU A 109 -11.01 -9.99 -15.75
C GLU A 109 -12.14 -10.33 -14.77
N LEU A 110 -12.83 -9.32 -14.23
CA LEU A 110 -14.00 -9.50 -13.37
C LEU A 110 -15.14 -10.24 -14.10
N ILE A 111 -15.42 -9.89 -15.36
CA ILE A 111 -16.41 -10.62 -16.18
C ILE A 111 -15.99 -12.07 -16.37
N ASN A 112 -14.74 -12.31 -16.77
CA ASN A 112 -14.25 -13.67 -16.97
C ASN A 112 -14.31 -14.48 -15.68
N ALA A 113 -13.96 -13.89 -14.54
CA ALA A 113 -14.06 -14.53 -13.23
C ALA A 113 -15.53 -14.86 -12.90
N ASN A 114 -16.46 -13.97 -13.19
CA ASN A 114 -17.88 -14.18 -12.96
C ASN A 114 -18.46 -15.28 -13.87
N TYR A 115 -18.19 -15.27 -15.18
CA TYR A 115 -18.63 -16.30 -16.11
C TYR A 115 -18.03 -17.69 -15.81
N ARG A 116 -16.84 -17.73 -15.20
CA ARG A 116 -16.20 -18.97 -14.73
C ARG A 116 -16.71 -19.43 -13.37
N GLY A 117 -17.61 -18.68 -12.72
CA GLY A 117 -18.12 -18.98 -11.39
C GLY A 117 -17.09 -18.82 -10.26
N ILE A 118 -16.00 -18.09 -10.50
CA ILE A 118 -14.98 -17.78 -9.48
C ILE A 118 -15.51 -16.73 -8.50
N ILE A 119 -16.30 -15.79 -9.00
CA ILE A 119 -17.01 -14.79 -8.20
C ILE A 119 -18.50 -14.80 -8.58
N ASP A 120 -19.38 -14.54 -7.61
CA ASP A 120 -20.81 -14.37 -7.87
C ASP A 120 -21.15 -12.95 -8.39
N ASP A 121 -22.41 -12.75 -8.74
CA ASP A 121 -22.91 -11.47 -9.27
C ASP A 121 -22.85 -10.34 -8.24
N GLY A 122 -23.04 -10.65 -6.96
CA GLY A 122 -22.93 -9.67 -5.88
C GLY A 122 -21.49 -9.15 -5.75
N ARG A 123 -20.52 -10.06 -5.81
CA ARG A 123 -19.09 -9.75 -5.76
C ARG A 123 -18.63 -9.01 -7.02
N TYR A 124 -19.12 -9.40 -8.19
CA TYR A 124 -18.89 -8.67 -9.44
C TYR A 124 -19.32 -7.20 -9.33
N SER A 125 -20.57 -6.95 -8.90
CA SER A 125 -21.11 -5.60 -8.78
C SER A 125 -20.36 -4.76 -7.74
N GLN A 126 -19.91 -5.37 -6.62
CA GLN A 126 -19.08 -4.69 -5.62
C GLN A 126 -17.72 -4.26 -6.19
N GLU A 127 -17.02 -5.15 -6.90
CA GLU A 127 -15.71 -4.83 -7.48
C GLU A 127 -15.82 -3.83 -8.65
N MET A 128 -16.87 -3.92 -9.46
CA MET A 128 -17.17 -2.92 -10.49
C MET A 128 -17.45 -1.54 -9.89
N ALA A 129 -18.15 -1.48 -8.74
CA ALA A 129 -18.36 -0.23 -8.02
C ALA A 129 -17.05 0.36 -7.48
N ARG A 130 -16.09 -0.47 -7.03
CA ARG A 130 -14.74 -0.02 -6.64
C ARG A 130 -13.96 0.57 -7.81
N LEU A 131 -14.22 0.11 -9.03
CA LEU A 131 -13.69 0.69 -10.27
C LEU A 131 -14.43 1.94 -10.75
N GLY A 132 -15.49 2.37 -10.04
CA GLY A 132 -16.27 3.56 -10.38
C GLY A 132 -17.42 3.32 -11.36
N PHE A 133 -17.79 2.08 -11.65
CA PHE A 133 -18.96 1.78 -12.48
C PHE A 133 -20.25 1.85 -11.66
N GLY A 134 -21.25 2.56 -12.19
CA GLY A 134 -22.62 2.46 -11.67
C GLY A 134 -23.20 1.05 -11.91
N PRO A 135 -24.20 0.62 -11.12
CA PRO A 135 -24.77 -0.72 -11.22
C PRO A 135 -25.30 -1.03 -12.63
N GLU A 136 -26.06 -0.11 -13.23
CA GLU A 136 -26.57 -0.24 -14.60
C GLU A 136 -25.43 -0.35 -15.63
N SER A 137 -24.36 0.43 -15.47
CA SER A 137 -23.20 0.35 -16.38
C SER A 137 -22.44 -0.97 -16.22
N ALA A 138 -22.33 -1.49 -15.00
CA ALA A 138 -21.70 -2.78 -14.73
C ALA A 138 -22.51 -3.94 -15.36
N ASP A 139 -23.85 -3.87 -15.28
CA ASP A 139 -24.75 -4.84 -15.90
C ASP A 139 -24.69 -4.76 -17.43
N HIS A 140 -24.74 -3.55 -18.01
CA HIS A 140 -24.56 -3.36 -19.45
C HIS A 140 -23.21 -3.88 -19.91
N PHE A 141 -22.14 -3.59 -19.18
CA PHE A 141 -20.79 -4.06 -19.50
C PHE A 141 -20.71 -5.60 -19.49
N LYS A 142 -21.39 -6.25 -18.52
CA LYS A 142 -21.52 -7.70 -18.47
C LYS A 142 -22.31 -8.23 -19.65
N GLU A 143 -23.46 -7.65 -19.99
CA GLU A 143 -24.30 -8.14 -21.09
C GLU A 143 -23.63 -8.01 -22.46
N VAL A 144 -22.96 -6.89 -22.75
CA VAL A 144 -22.25 -6.73 -24.04
C VAL A 144 -21.03 -7.65 -24.18
N SER A 145 -20.51 -8.14 -23.07
CA SER A 145 -19.36 -9.06 -23.06
C SER A 145 -19.74 -10.53 -23.22
N ARG A 146 -21.05 -10.85 -23.27
CA ARG A 146 -21.50 -12.21 -23.55
C ARG A 146 -21.03 -12.60 -24.95
N PHE A 147 -20.09 -13.53 -25.02
CA PHE A 147 -19.66 -14.08 -26.29
C PHE A 147 -20.79 -14.92 -26.89
N VAL A 148 -21.26 -14.52 -28.07
CA VAL A 148 -22.17 -15.30 -28.90
C VAL A 148 -21.36 -15.81 -30.09
N ALA A 149 -21.22 -17.14 -30.18
CA ALA A 149 -20.52 -17.77 -31.30
C ALA A 149 -21.19 -17.37 -32.62
N GLY A 150 -20.39 -16.99 -33.62
CA GLY A 150 -20.91 -16.64 -34.94
C GLY A 150 -21.53 -17.85 -35.63
N PRO A 151 -22.39 -17.66 -36.64
CA PRO A 151 -23.03 -18.76 -37.37
C PRO A 151 -22.00 -19.77 -37.92
N THR A 152 -20.85 -19.30 -38.39
CA THR A 152 -19.77 -20.17 -38.89
C THR A 152 -19.15 -21.02 -37.79
N ASP A 153 -18.95 -20.48 -36.58
CA ASP A 153 -18.41 -21.25 -35.46
C ASP A 153 -19.39 -22.29 -34.97
N LEU A 154 -20.69 -21.96 -34.96
CA LEU A 154 -21.76 -22.90 -34.67
C LEU A 154 -21.82 -24.03 -35.71
N VAL A 155 -21.72 -23.70 -37.01
CA VAL A 155 -21.67 -24.70 -38.09
C VAL A 155 -20.43 -25.59 -37.95
N ARG A 156 -19.24 -25.02 -37.71
CA ARG A 156 -18.02 -25.80 -37.50
C ARG A 156 -18.12 -26.72 -36.29
N PHE A 157 -18.69 -26.24 -35.19
CA PHE A 157 -18.95 -27.06 -34.01
C PHE A 157 -19.93 -28.20 -34.34
N ALA A 158 -21.03 -27.90 -35.04
CA ALA A 158 -22.01 -28.92 -35.42
C ALA A 158 -21.42 -29.99 -36.34
N VAL A 159 -20.66 -29.60 -37.37
CA VAL A 159 -19.99 -30.52 -38.30
C VAL A 159 -18.95 -31.39 -37.59
N ARG A 160 -18.17 -30.83 -36.64
CA ARG A 160 -17.09 -31.57 -35.98
C ARG A 160 -17.56 -32.45 -34.82
N GLU A 161 -18.53 -31.98 -34.04
CA GLU A 161 -18.89 -32.58 -32.74
C GLU A 161 -20.28 -33.21 -32.73
N VAL A 162 -21.18 -32.87 -33.67
CA VAL A 162 -22.59 -33.28 -33.65
C VAL A 162 -22.96 -34.21 -34.80
N PHE A 163 -22.46 -33.98 -36.02
CA PHE A 163 -22.76 -34.82 -37.18
C PHE A 163 -21.80 -36.00 -37.33
N THR A 164 -22.32 -37.15 -37.80
CA THR A 164 -21.50 -38.32 -38.13
C THR A 164 -20.78 -38.12 -39.47
N PRO A 165 -19.67 -38.84 -39.73
CA PRO A 165 -18.87 -38.66 -40.94
C PRO A 165 -19.67 -38.76 -42.24
N GLU A 166 -20.72 -39.58 -42.27
CA GLU A 166 -21.59 -39.75 -43.44
C GLU A 166 -22.40 -38.50 -43.77
N ILE A 167 -22.91 -37.79 -42.75
CA ILE A 167 -23.71 -36.57 -42.93
C ILE A 167 -22.81 -35.38 -43.34
N VAL A 168 -21.58 -35.34 -42.83
CA VAL A 168 -20.60 -34.30 -43.18
C VAL A 168 -20.22 -34.37 -44.66
N ALA A 169 -19.98 -35.58 -45.18
CA ALA A 169 -19.63 -35.78 -46.60
C ALA A 169 -20.73 -35.36 -47.58
N GLU A 170 -21.99 -35.35 -47.14
CA GLU A 170 -23.15 -34.96 -47.95
C GLU A 170 -23.36 -33.44 -47.99
N LEU A 171 -22.89 -32.71 -46.97
CA LEU A 171 -23.05 -31.26 -46.82
C LEU A 171 -21.83 -30.44 -47.27
N GLY A 172 -20.68 -31.07 -47.53
CA GLY A 172 -19.46 -30.45 -48.09
C GLY A 172 -18.22 -30.60 -47.24
#